data_AF-A0A2E7RKC7-F1
#
_entry.id   AF-A0A2E7RKC7-F1
#
_cell.length_a   1.000
_cell.length_b   1.000
_cell.length_c   1.000
_cell.angle_alpha   90.00
_cell.angle_beta   90.00
_cell.angle_gamma   90.00
#
_symmetry.space_group_name_H-M   'P 1'
#
loop_
_entity.id
_entity.type
_entity.pdbx_description
1 polymer ?
#
loop_
_entity_poly.entity_id
_entity_poly.type
_entity_poly.pdbx_seq_one_letter_code
_entity_poly.pdbx_strand_id
1 'polypeptide(L)'
;MRLSRTLIFALTLATSPLHAQDVGADGPYLVGWRDVDFNDPHYNRGQVYGRIYYPATTEGQGAVADPSQGPFPLVGFMHGWIEPASDYDDVCSHLASWGFVVMSNDTETGALFVKMQRQAKDTRALMQWVEDESQETASWLSGMTNNLAWSAFGHSMGGGALSFLVQDEPRVESVVMFEPYKGTLVGNSQNGFASFDNYSGSALVIAGDQDLTNNWSAIVRPWYEQASSANRKVWALIQGGDHFGSTDPDVHLLWGFGSLSYEFQHLAHRRLLTSFLLAEIKGQENSFREIETTEHISFEASAKDTPFWSLVDPTNSGAVLLGSFSMPSSRLRIAGSSSTGSLSTIYGELGLDLSALSILHDAKLDASGWKSLSLPLDPAWSGRTIWFQALASRGPSGSFSLVNSIVVP
;
A
#
# COMPACT_ATOMS: atom_id res chain seq x y z
N MET A 1 16.02 52.76 8.35
CA MET A 1 16.12 51.47 9.07
C MET A 1 14.84 51.26 9.89
N ARG A 2 13.82 50.67 9.27
CA ARG A 2 12.58 50.18 9.92
C ARG A 2 12.13 48.98 9.10
N LEU A 3 12.31 47.78 9.64
CA LEU A 3 11.88 46.53 9.02
C LEU A 3 10.38 46.33 9.32
N SER A 4 9.58 46.30 8.26
CA SER A 4 8.16 45.96 8.28
C SER A 4 8.01 44.46 8.52
N ARG A 5 7.25 44.09 9.56
CA ARG A 5 6.86 42.70 9.84
C ARG A 5 5.67 42.33 8.97
N THR A 6 5.87 41.40 8.04
CA THR A 6 4.78 40.77 7.27
C THR A 6 4.04 39.80 8.20
N LEU A 7 2.77 40.09 8.50
CA LEU A 7 1.85 39.14 9.13
C LEU A 7 1.42 38.11 8.06
N ILE A 8 1.73 36.84 8.29
CA ILE A 8 1.12 35.72 7.55
C ILE A 8 -0.19 35.40 8.27
N PHE A 9 -1.32 35.66 7.62
CA PHE A 9 -2.63 35.15 8.06
C PHE A 9 -2.71 33.66 7.68
N ALA A 10 -2.68 32.79 8.67
CA ALA A 10 -3.06 31.39 8.50
C ALA A 10 -4.58 31.33 8.33
N LEU A 11 -5.04 30.99 7.12
CA LEU A 11 -6.45 30.74 6.84
C LEU A 11 -6.79 29.35 7.37
N THR A 12 -7.43 29.26 8.53
CA THR A 12 -8.00 28.01 9.04
C THR A 12 -9.25 27.68 8.22
N LEU A 13 -9.10 26.79 7.24
CA LEU A 13 -10.23 26.07 6.67
C LEU A 13 -10.81 25.19 7.78
N ALA A 14 -12.04 25.48 8.19
CA ALA A 14 -12.81 24.58 9.04
C ALA A 14 -13.15 23.34 8.21
N THR A 15 -12.35 22.29 8.36
CA THR A 15 -12.71 20.96 7.87
C THR A 15 -13.77 20.40 8.79
N SER A 16 -15.00 20.27 8.29
CA SER A 16 -15.98 19.35 8.88
C SER A 16 -15.31 17.99 9.10
N PRO A 17 -15.63 17.24 10.18
CA PRO A 17 -15.09 15.90 10.34
C PRO A 17 -15.66 15.05 9.20
N LEU A 18 -14.87 14.85 8.14
CA LEU A 18 -15.09 13.76 7.21
C LEU A 18 -15.04 12.52 8.09
N HIS A 19 -16.16 11.80 8.23
CA HIS A 19 -16.07 10.41 8.65
C HIS A 19 -15.01 9.76 7.75
N ALA A 20 -14.02 9.09 8.34
CA ALA A 20 -13.02 8.38 7.57
C ALA A 20 -13.75 7.44 6.60
N GLN A 21 -13.57 7.65 5.30
CA GLN A 21 -14.18 6.83 4.27
C GLN A 21 -13.62 5.41 4.41
N ASP A 22 -14.50 4.40 4.35
CA ASP A 22 -14.08 2.99 4.32
C ASP A 22 -13.15 2.77 3.13
N VAL A 23 -11.90 2.40 3.40
CA VAL A 23 -10.88 2.22 2.36
C VAL A 23 -11.18 1.06 1.41
N GLY A 24 -12.13 0.20 1.76
CA GLY A 24 -12.63 -0.86 0.89
C GLY A 24 -13.63 -0.36 -0.14
N ALA A 25 -14.34 0.74 0.13
CA ALA A 25 -15.23 1.39 -0.83
C ALA A 25 -14.43 2.20 -1.87
N ASP A 26 -15.04 2.50 -3.02
CA ASP A 26 -14.41 3.38 -4.00
C ASP A 26 -14.09 4.73 -3.36
N GLY A 27 -12.91 5.26 -3.68
CA GLY A 27 -12.39 6.51 -3.18
C GLY A 27 -13.07 7.73 -3.80
N PRO A 28 -12.58 8.95 -3.50
CA PRO A 28 -13.25 10.18 -3.90
C PRO A 28 -13.08 10.55 -5.38
N TYR A 29 -12.22 9.86 -6.13
CA TYR A 29 -11.97 10.18 -7.54
C TYR A 29 -12.85 9.33 -8.46
N LEU A 30 -13.49 9.96 -9.46
CA LEU A 30 -14.06 9.24 -10.59
C LEU A 30 -12.93 8.63 -11.42
N VAL A 31 -13.18 7.48 -12.05
CA VAL A 31 -12.13 6.70 -12.71
C VAL A 31 -12.41 6.55 -14.20
N GLY A 32 -11.45 7.00 -14.99
CA GLY A 32 -11.36 6.69 -16.42
C GLY A 32 -10.44 5.51 -16.66
N TRP A 33 -10.63 4.81 -17.79
CA TRP A 33 -9.68 3.81 -18.24
C TRP A 33 -9.47 3.82 -19.75
N ARG A 34 -8.30 3.38 -20.23
CA ARG A 34 -7.98 3.25 -21.66
C ARG A 34 -7.05 2.07 -21.90
N ASP A 35 -7.37 1.27 -22.92
CA ASP A 35 -6.41 0.33 -23.50
C ASP A 35 -5.35 1.10 -24.30
N VAL A 36 -4.11 0.65 -24.21
CA VAL A 36 -2.95 1.26 -24.86
C VAL A 36 -2.11 0.19 -25.51
N ASP A 37 -1.55 0.54 -26.66
CA ASP A 37 -0.55 -0.25 -27.35
C ASP A 37 0.55 0.68 -27.87
N PHE A 38 1.81 0.33 -27.62
CA PHE A 38 2.95 1.15 -28.03
C PHE A 38 4.17 0.28 -28.32
N ASN A 39 5.06 0.80 -29.16
CA ASN A 39 6.36 0.18 -29.36
C ASN A 39 7.37 0.75 -28.35
N ASP A 40 7.88 -0.11 -27.45
CA ASP A 40 8.81 0.25 -26.38
C ASP A 40 10.12 0.85 -26.93
N PRO A 41 10.43 2.11 -26.60
CA PRO A 41 11.67 2.77 -27.04
C PRO A 41 12.84 2.56 -26.07
N HIS A 42 12.62 2.04 -24.86
CA HIS A 42 13.62 2.06 -23.78
C HIS A 42 14.28 0.71 -23.52
N TYR A 43 13.51 -0.38 -23.58
CA TYR A 43 13.94 -1.67 -23.06
C TYR A 43 13.90 -2.80 -24.09
N ASN A 44 13.72 -2.46 -25.38
CA ASN A 44 13.70 -3.39 -26.49
C ASN A 44 12.67 -4.53 -26.29
N ARG A 45 11.47 -4.18 -25.80
CA ARG A 45 10.35 -5.12 -25.65
C ARG A 45 9.54 -5.28 -26.93
N GLY A 46 9.67 -4.36 -27.88
CA GLY A 46 8.84 -4.32 -29.09
C GLY A 46 7.46 -3.77 -28.75
N GLN A 47 6.40 -4.35 -29.34
CA GLN A 47 5.04 -3.94 -29.05
C GLN A 47 4.61 -4.42 -27.65
N VAL A 48 4.13 -3.50 -26.81
CA VAL A 48 3.60 -3.76 -25.47
C VAL A 48 2.14 -3.30 -25.42
N TYR A 49 1.32 -4.05 -24.70
CA TYR A 49 -0.12 -3.81 -24.53
C TYR A 49 -0.45 -3.68 -23.05
N GLY A 50 -1.46 -2.88 -22.73
CA GLY A 50 -1.99 -2.77 -21.38
C GLY A 50 -3.22 -1.89 -21.29
N ARG A 51 -3.74 -1.76 -20.07
CA ARG A 51 -4.87 -0.89 -19.73
C ARG A 51 -4.46 0.06 -18.62
N ILE A 52 -4.77 1.34 -18.76
CA ILE A 52 -4.45 2.36 -17.76
C ILE A 52 -5.75 2.81 -17.10
N TYR A 53 -5.79 2.82 -15.77
CA TYR A 53 -6.87 3.37 -14.93
C TYR A 53 -6.36 4.61 -14.21
N TYR A 54 -7.16 5.66 -14.16
CA TYR A 54 -6.69 6.96 -13.71
C TYR A 54 -7.84 7.84 -13.21
N PRO A 55 -7.56 8.77 -12.26
CA PRO A 55 -8.50 9.82 -11.89
C PRO A 55 -8.95 10.63 -13.12
N ALA A 56 -10.26 10.79 -13.26
CA ALA A 56 -10.88 11.39 -14.44
C ALA A 56 -12.04 12.32 -14.05
N THR A 57 -12.47 13.11 -15.02
CA THR A 57 -13.61 14.04 -14.87
C THR A 57 -14.97 13.35 -14.94
N THR A 58 -15.02 12.13 -15.50
CA THR A 58 -16.20 11.25 -15.58
C THR A 58 -15.75 9.79 -15.48
N GLU A 59 -16.66 8.86 -15.21
CA GLU A 59 -16.34 7.43 -15.19
C GLU A 59 -16.27 6.81 -16.59
N GLY A 60 -15.45 5.78 -16.74
CA GLY A 60 -15.49 4.83 -17.86
C GLY A 60 -14.42 5.00 -18.93
N GLN A 61 -14.59 4.23 -20.01
CA GLN A 61 -13.61 4.14 -21.09
C GLN A 61 -13.39 5.49 -21.78
N GLY A 62 -12.13 5.87 -21.94
CA GLY A 62 -11.77 7.07 -22.70
C GLY A 62 -12.12 8.39 -22.02
N ALA A 63 -12.55 8.37 -20.75
CA ALA A 63 -12.82 9.58 -19.99
C ALA A 63 -11.60 10.53 -19.99
N VAL A 64 -11.86 11.83 -19.77
CA VAL A 64 -10.78 12.83 -19.75
C VAL A 64 -10.06 12.74 -18.40
N ALA A 65 -8.75 12.50 -18.45
CA ALA A 65 -7.89 12.45 -17.27
C ALA A 65 -7.93 13.78 -16.51
N ASP A 66 -7.93 13.71 -15.18
CA ASP A 66 -8.00 14.87 -14.29
C ASP A 66 -6.73 14.99 -13.42
N PRO A 67 -5.73 15.78 -13.85
CA PRO A 67 -4.51 15.99 -13.08
C PRO A 67 -4.69 17.04 -11.96
N SER A 68 -5.88 17.60 -11.74
CA SER A 68 -6.06 18.77 -10.86
C SER A 68 -5.69 18.54 -9.39
N GLN A 69 -5.68 17.29 -8.92
CA GLN A 69 -5.22 16.86 -7.61
C GLN A 69 -4.01 15.91 -7.68
N GLY A 70 -3.44 15.77 -8.88
CA GLY A 70 -2.19 15.07 -9.13
C GLY A 70 -0.97 15.99 -8.92
N PRO A 71 0.22 15.56 -9.37
CA PRO A 71 0.49 14.26 -9.96
C PRO A 71 0.24 13.11 -8.97
N PHE A 72 -0.27 11.99 -9.48
CA PHE A 72 -0.60 10.80 -8.70
C PHE A 72 0.54 9.78 -8.76
N PRO A 73 0.73 8.96 -7.71
CA PRO A 73 1.70 7.88 -7.75
C PRO A 73 1.31 6.82 -8.80
N LEU A 74 2.33 6.32 -9.50
CA LEU A 74 2.18 5.27 -10.51
C LEU A 74 2.32 3.88 -9.88
N VAL A 75 1.34 3.02 -10.18
CA VAL A 75 1.28 1.64 -9.70
C VAL A 75 1.16 0.69 -10.89
N GLY A 76 2.03 -0.31 -10.95
CA GLY A 76 1.92 -1.36 -11.96
C GLY A 76 1.20 -2.61 -11.48
N PHE A 77 0.39 -3.22 -12.33
CA PHE A 77 -0.33 -4.46 -12.08
C PHE A 77 0.05 -5.55 -13.08
N MET A 78 0.23 -6.77 -12.56
CA MET A 78 0.49 -7.98 -13.33
C MET A 78 -0.53 -9.07 -12.98
N HIS A 79 -1.24 -9.57 -14.00
CA HIS A 79 -2.31 -10.56 -13.89
C HIS A 79 -1.80 -12.01 -13.66
N GLY A 80 -2.72 -12.90 -13.30
CA GLY A 80 -2.50 -14.34 -13.15
C GLY A 80 -2.33 -15.09 -14.48
N TRP A 81 -2.01 -16.39 -14.42
CA TRP A 81 -1.79 -17.17 -15.64
C TRP A 81 -3.11 -17.38 -16.41
N ILE A 82 -3.10 -17.19 -17.73
CA ILE A 82 -4.25 -17.32 -18.67
C ILE A 82 -5.20 -16.13 -18.67
N GLU A 83 -5.23 -15.33 -17.60
CA GLU A 83 -6.13 -14.19 -17.45
C GLU A 83 -5.62 -12.98 -18.24
N PRO A 84 -6.49 -12.20 -18.91
CA PRO A 84 -6.17 -10.86 -19.38
C PRO A 84 -6.19 -9.81 -18.26
N ALA A 85 -5.68 -8.62 -18.57
CA ALA A 85 -5.74 -7.44 -17.71
C ALA A 85 -7.17 -7.08 -17.27
N SER A 86 -8.17 -7.39 -18.10
CA SER A 86 -9.58 -7.08 -17.88
C SER A 86 -10.26 -7.94 -16.83
N ASP A 87 -9.61 -9.00 -16.35
CA ASP A 87 -10.12 -9.87 -15.28
C ASP A 87 -9.94 -9.26 -13.87
N TYR A 88 -9.50 -7.99 -13.82
CA TYR A 88 -9.11 -7.23 -12.64
C TYR A 88 -9.51 -5.74 -12.75
N ASP A 89 -10.52 -5.42 -13.57
CA ASP A 89 -10.99 -4.04 -13.75
C ASP A 89 -11.44 -3.46 -12.41
N ASP A 90 -12.07 -4.25 -11.54
CA ASP A 90 -12.64 -3.78 -10.27
C ASP A 90 -11.55 -3.36 -9.28
N VAL A 91 -10.52 -4.20 -9.07
CA VAL A 91 -9.44 -3.88 -8.12
C VAL A 91 -8.55 -2.74 -8.63
N CYS A 92 -8.30 -2.68 -9.94
CA CYS A 92 -7.50 -1.61 -10.54
C CYS A 92 -8.24 -0.27 -10.54
N SER A 93 -9.53 -0.27 -10.88
CA SER A 93 -10.39 0.93 -10.83
C SER A 93 -10.57 1.40 -9.39
N HIS A 94 -10.75 0.47 -8.45
CA HIS A 94 -10.80 0.81 -7.03
C HIS A 94 -9.53 1.54 -6.59
N LEU A 95 -8.33 1.00 -6.86
CA LEU A 95 -7.11 1.70 -6.46
C LEU A 95 -6.98 3.06 -7.15
N ALA A 96 -7.34 3.18 -8.43
CA ALA A 96 -7.34 4.46 -9.14
C ALA A 96 -8.28 5.49 -8.50
N SER A 97 -9.44 5.06 -8.00
CA SER A 97 -10.42 5.91 -7.29
C SER A 97 -9.86 6.49 -5.98
N TRP A 98 -8.77 5.93 -5.46
CA TRP A 98 -8.01 6.44 -4.31
C TRP A 98 -6.86 7.38 -4.70
N GLY A 99 -6.82 7.82 -5.96
CA GLY A 99 -5.88 8.81 -6.47
C GLY A 99 -4.53 8.19 -6.83
N PHE A 100 -4.55 7.10 -7.57
CA PHE A 100 -3.37 6.46 -8.15
C PHE A 100 -3.56 6.34 -9.66
N VAL A 101 -2.48 6.36 -10.44
CA VAL A 101 -2.53 5.89 -11.82
C VAL A 101 -2.11 4.43 -11.80
N VAL A 102 -2.99 3.55 -12.28
CA VAL A 102 -2.75 2.11 -12.31
C VAL A 102 -2.56 1.67 -13.74
N MET A 103 -1.43 1.03 -14.05
CA MET A 103 -1.21 0.38 -15.33
C MET A 103 -1.33 -1.13 -15.16
N SER A 104 -2.21 -1.75 -15.92
CA SER A 104 -2.40 -3.19 -15.96
C SER A 104 -1.75 -3.72 -17.22
N ASN A 105 -0.70 -4.53 -17.05
CA ASN A 105 -0.04 -5.18 -18.17
C ASN A 105 -1.01 -6.17 -18.83
N ASP A 106 -1.08 -6.17 -20.17
CA ASP A 106 -1.93 -7.10 -20.94
C ASP A 106 -1.10 -7.88 -21.96
N THR A 107 0.18 -8.12 -21.62
CA THR A 107 1.06 -9.03 -22.36
C THR A 107 1.14 -10.36 -21.64
N GLU A 108 1.65 -11.41 -22.29
CA GLU A 108 1.76 -12.74 -21.64
C GLU A 108 0.40 -13.35 -21.22
N THR A 109 -0.69 -12.97 -21.90
CA THR A 109 -2.10 -13.34 -21.61
C THR A 109 -2.54 -14.69 -22.21
N GLY A 110 -1.64 -15.68 -22.27
CA GLY A 110 -1.89 -16.97 -22.94
C GLY A 110 -1.56 -18.20 -22.09
N ALA A 111 -2.04 -19.37 -22.53
CA ALA A 111 -1.75 -20.62 -21.84
C ALA A 111 -0.34 -21.16 -22.10
N LEU A 112 0.26 -20.84 -23.24
CA LEU A 112 1.54 -21.42 -23.66
C LEU A 112 2.64 -20.38 -23.77
N PHE A 113 3.86 -20.84 -23.47
CA PHE A 113 5.12 -20.11 -23.59
C PHE A 113 5.26 -18.88 -22.71
N VAL A 114 4.27 -18.49 -21.92
CA VAL A 114 4.30 -17.31 -21.05
C VAL A 114 5.40 -17.39 -19.98
N LYS A 115 5.92 -16.24 -19.57
CA LYS A 115 7.01 -16.14 -18.60
C LYS A 115 6.86 -14.91 -17.71
N MET A 116 6.89 -15.13 -16.40
CA MET A 116 6.95 -14.07 -15.38
C MET A 116 8.03 -13.02 -15.67
N GLN A 117 9.21 -13.42 -16.16
CA GLN A 117 10.29 -12.48 -16.49
C GLN A 117 9.95 -11.55 -17.65
N ARG A 118 9.15 -12.01 -18.62
CA ARG A 118 8.73 -11.16 -19.74
C ARG A 118 7.61 -10.23 -19.31
N GLN A 119 6.64 -10.73 -18.55
CA GLN A 119 5.58 -9.91 -17.96
C GLN A 119 6.15 -8.77 -17.11
N ALA A 120 7.15 -9.05 -16.25
CA ALA A 120 7.84 -8.03 -15.47
C ALA A 120 8.56 -6.98 -16.33
N LYS A 121 9.22 -7.40 -17.41
CA LYS A 121 9.94 -6.48 -18.32
C LYS A 121 9.01 -5.64 -19.16
N ASP A 122 7.88 -6.21 -19.59
CA ASP A 122 6.83 -5.49 -20.32
C ASP A 122 6.14 -4.49 -19.39
N THR A 123 5.92 -4.88 -18.12
CA THR A 123 5.40 -3.99 -17.08
C THR A 123 6.34 -2.81 -16.86
N ARG A 124 7.65 -3.04 -16.70
CA ARG A 124 8.65 -1.94 -16.60
C ARG A 124 8.58 -0.99 -17.80
N ALA A 125 8.46 -1.52 -19.01
CA ALA A 125 8.36 -0.71 -20.22
C ALA A 125 7.08 0.13 -20.26
N LEU A 126 5.94 -0.47 -19.91
CA LEU A 126 4.66 0.23 -19.88
C LEU A 126 4.60 1.27 -18.74
N MET A 127 5.23 1.03 -17.58
CA MET A 127 5.33 2.03 -16.52
C MET A 127 6.16 3.23 -16.98
N GLN A 128 7.29 2.98 -17.65
CA GLN A 128 8.11 4.07 -18.20
C GLN A 128 7.34 4.85 -19.27
N TRP A 129 6.57 4.18 -20.13
CA TRP A 129 5.74 4.84 -21.13
C TRP A 129 4.69 5.76 -20.49
N VAL A 130 4.01 5.32 -19.42
CA VAL A 130 3.05 6.19 -18.69
C VAL A 130 3.74 7.44 -18.14
N GLU A 131 4.94 7.29 -17.59
CA GLU A 131 5.70 8.43 -17.10
C GLU A 131 6.07 9.41 -18.23
N ASP A 132 6.52 8.90 -19.37
CA ASP A 132 6.88 9.72 -20.53
C ASP A 132 5.66 10.46 -21.09
N GLU A 133 4.53 9.77 -21.24
CA GLU A 133 3.26 10.35 -21.67
C GLU A 133 2.78 11.43 -20.70
N SER A 134 2.96 11.23 -19.40
CA SER A 134 2.63 12.26 -18.41
C SER A 134 3.49 13.52 -18.55
N GLN A 135 4.73 13.40 -19.02
CA GLN A 135 5.59 14.56 -19.27
C GLN A 135 5.33 15.24 -20.64
N GLU A 136 4.64 14.57 -21.57
CA GLU A 136 4.29 15.14 -22.87
C GLU A 136 3.04 16.03 -22.75
N THR A 137 3.16 17.31 -23.13
CA THR A 137 2.07 18.30 -23.01
C THR A 137 0.89 17.98 -23.93
N ALA A 138 1.14 17.35 -25.08
CA ALA A 138 0.11 16.93 -26.03
C ALA A 138 -0.55 15.58 -25.66
N SER A 139 -0.02 14.85 -24.68
CA SER A 139 -0.59 13.56 -24.29
C SER A 139 -1.89 13.75 -23.51
N TRP A 140 -2.78 12.77 -23.63
CA TRP A 140 -4.00 12.70 -22.81
C TRP A 140 -3.70 12.35 -21.35
N LEU A 141 -2.49 11.87 -21.04
CA LEU A 141 -2.01 11.61 -19.68
C LEU A 141 -1.22 12.78 -19.08
N SER A 142 -1.12 13.91 -19.77
CA SER A 142 -0.26 15.02 -19.34
C SER A 142 -0.52 15.44 -17.89
N GLY A 143 0.54 15.43 -17.07
CA GLY A 143 0.52 15.84 -15.67
C GLY A 143 -0.06 14.81 -14.69
N MET A 144 -0.40 13.59 -15.13
CA MET A 144 -1.01 12.58 -14.26
C MET A 144 -0.02 11.91 -13.30
N THR A 145 1.24 11.78 -13.68
CA THR A 145 2.36 11.24 -12.88
C THR A 145 3.60 12.13 -12.98
N ASN A 146 4.62 11.90 -12.14
CA ASN A 146 5.79 12.79 -12.04
C ASN A 146 7.12 12.08 -11.78
N ASN A 147 7.32 10.87 -12.32
CA ASN A 147 8.58 10.11 -12.23
C ASN A 147 9.07 9.89 -10.79
N LEU A 148 8.14 9.72 -9.85
CA LEU A 148 8.47 9.35 -8.47
C LEU A 148 8.78 7.84 -8.37
N ALA A 149 9.11 7.37 -7.16
CA ALA A 149 9.22 5.95 -6.88
C ALA A 149 7.92 5.23 -7.28
N TRP A 150 8.09 4.05 -7.86
CA TRP A 150 7.03 3.21 -8.37
C TRP A 150 6.54 2.24 -7.30
N SER A 151 5.29 1.81 -7.44
CA SER A 151 4.76 0.65 -6.74
C SER A 151 4.26 -0.38 -7.72
N ALA A 152 4.14 -1.63 -7.29
CA ALA A 152 3.52 -2.64 -8.12
C ALA A 152 2.75 -3.69 -7.30
N PHE A 153 1.72 -4.25 -7.88
CA PHE A 153 1.01 -5.39 -7.32
C PHE A 153 0.73 -6.44 -8.39
N GLY A 154 0.32 -7.63 -7.97
CA GLY A 154 0.03 -8.70 -8.91
C GLY A 154 -0.52 -9.93 -8.25
N HIS A 155 -1.27 -10.70 -9.04
CA HIS A 155 -1.91 -11.95 -8.61
C HIS A 155 -1.21 -13.17 -9.19
N SER A 156 -1.08 -14.24 -8.40
CA SER A 156 -0.61 -15.55 -8.86
C SER A 156 0.70 -15.47 -9.66
N MET A 157 0.69 -15.75 -10.97
CA MET A 157 1.84 -15.56 -11.87
C MET A 157 2.41 -14.14 -11.78
N GLY A 158 1.57 -13.12 -11.88
CA GLY A 158 1.96 -11.72 -11.79
C GLY A 158 2.47 -11.33 -10.40
N GLY A 159 1.92 -11.94 -9.35
CA GLY A 159 2.48 -11.84 -7.99
C GLY A 159 3.92 -12.35 -7.95
N GLY A 160 4.19 -13.51 -8.54
CA GLY A 160 5.56 -14.03 -8.71
C GLY A 160 6.43 -13.16 -9.62
N ALA A 161 5.86 -12.52 -10.64
CA ALA A 161 6.56 -11.65 -11.58
C ALA A 161 7.09 -10.35 -10.94
N LEU A 162 6.45 -9.86 -9.87
CA LEU A 162 6.96 -8.72 -9.07
C LEU A 162 8.41 -8.91 -8.63
N SER A 163 8.79 -10.16 -8.32
CA SER A 163 10.16 -10.48 -7.89
C SER A 163 11.21 -10.23 -8.97
N PHE A 164 10.84 -10.34 -10.25
CA PHE A 164 11.70 -9.97 -11.37
C PHE A 164 11.63 -8.46 -11.65
N LEU A 165 10.46 -7.82 -11.44
CA LEU A 165 10.33 -6.38 -11.62
C LEU A 165 11.22 -5.62 -10.64
N VAL A 166 11.20 -5.96 -9.34
CA VAL A 166 12.07 -5.31 -8.33
C VAL A 166 13.55 -5.58 -8.56
N GLN A 167 13.89 -6.69 -9.23
CA GLN A 167 15.26 -6.99 -9.63
C GLN A 167 15.71 -6.09 -10.79
N ASP A 168 14.81 -5.84 -11.75
CA ASP A 168 15.08 -5.14 -13.00
C ASP A 168 14.87 -3.62 -12.92
N GLU A 169 14.20 -3.12 -11.88
CA GLU A 169 13.83 -1.71 -11.71
C GLU A 169 13.96 -1.24 -10.25
N PRO A 170 15.03 -0.50 -9.90
CA PRO A 170 15.26 -0.03 -8.54
C PRO A 170 14.27 1.04 -8.06
N ARG A 171 13.49 1.66 -8.96
CA ARG A 171 12.43 2.62 -8.56
C ARG A 171 11.24 1.95 -7.87
N VAL A 172 11.08 0.62 -7.93
CA VAL A 172 9.93 -0.06 -7.30
C VAL A 172 10.16 -0.21 -5.81
N GLU A 173 9.61 0.72 -5.02
CA GLU A 173 9.84 0.83 -3.58
C GLU A 173 8.72 0.22 -2.71
N SER A 174 7.59 -0.16 -3.30
CA SER A 174 6.55 -0.92 -2.61
C SER A 174 5.90 -1.98 -3.51
N VAL A 175 5.67 -3.16 -2.95
CA VAL A 175 4.99 -4.26 -3.64
C VAL A 175 3.86 -4.90 -2.84
N VAL A 176 2.80 -5.31 -3.52
CA VAL A 176 1.69 -6.09 -2.94
C VAL A 176 1.48 -7.37 -3.75
N MET A 177 1.56 -8.53 -3.10
CA MET A 177 1.50 -9.84 -3.76
C MET A 177 0.22 -10.56 -3.35
N PHE A 178 -0.71 -10.74 -4.29
CA PHE A 178 -1.92 -11.56 -4.10
C PHE A 178 -1.61 -13.01 -4.50
N GLU A 179 -1.72 -13.95 -3.55
CA GLU A 179 -1.55 -15.39 -3.75
C GLU A 179 -0.37 -15.76 -4.68
N PRO A 180 0.85 -15.20 -4.50
CA PRO A 180 1.92 -15.26 -5.49
C PRO A 180 2.37 -16.68 -5.82
N TYR A 181 2.51 -16.95 -7.12
CA TYR A 181 3.00 -18.21 -7.65
C TYR A 181 4.49 -18.40 -7.38
N LYS A 182 4.86 -19.62 -6.98
CA LYS A 182 6.25 -20.06 -6.92
C LYS A 182 6.38 -21.45 -7.55
N GLY A 183 7.09 -21.54 -8.66
CA GLY A 183 7.31 -22.81 -9.36
C GLY A 183 7.93 -22.64 -10.75
N THR A 184 7.94 -23.71 -11.53
CA THR A 184 8.65 -23.78 -12.82
C THR A 184 7.78 -23.57 -14.05
N LEU A 185 6.45 -23.70 -13.93
CA LEU A 185 5.54 -23.78 -15.09
C LEU A 185 5.54 -22.51 -15.95
N VAL A 186 5.57 -21.34 -15.31
CA VAL A 186 5.50 -20.02 -15.97
C VAL A 186 6.81 -19.23 -15.88
N GLY A 187 7.94 -19.94 -15.99
CA GLY A 187 9.26 -19.31 -16.15
C GLY A 187 10.27 -19.58 -15.04
N ASN A 188 10.03 -20.51 -14.11
CA ASN A 188 10.93 -20.78 -12.98
C ASN A 188 11.19 -19.57 -12.08
N SER A 189 10.38 -19.42 -11.05
CA SER A 189 10.47 -18.30 -10.10
C SER A 189 11.71 -18.32 -9.22
N GLN A 190 12.55 -19.37 -9.22
CA GLN A 190 13.65 -19.53 -8.25
C GLN A 190 14.58 -18.30 -8.20
N ASN A 191 14.95 -17.73 -9.35
CA ASN A 191 15.85 -16.57 -9.40
C ASN A 191 15.16 -15.28 -8.90
N GLY A 192 13.89 -15.07 -9.26
CA GLY A 192 13.12 -13.93 -8.78
C GLY A 192 12.86 -14.02 -7.28
N PHE A 193 12.42 -15.19 -6.82
CA PHE A 193 12.27 -15.53 -5.40
C PHE A 193 13.52 -15.20 -4.58
N ALA A 194 14.69 -15.66 -5.03
CA ALA A 194 15.96 -15.37 -4.35
C ALA A 194 16.32 -13.87 -4.33
N SER A 195 15.92 -13.10 -5.36
CA SER A 195 16.20 -11.65 -5.42
C SER A 195 15.44 -10.87 -4.35
N PHE A 196 14.30 -11.39 -3.89
CA PHE A 196 13.48 -10.77 -2.85
C PHE A 196 14.19 -10.72 -1.48
N ASP A 197 15.24 -11.54 -1.26
CA ASP A 197 16.06 -11.47 -0.04
C ASP A 197 16.75 -10.13 0.17
N ASN A 198 17.09 -9.45 -0.93
CA ASN A 198 17.78 -8.15 -0.92
C ASN A 198 16.83 -6.98 -1.22
N TYR A 199 15.53 -7.25 -1.38
CA TYR A 199 14.55 -6.19 -1.58
C TYR A 199 14.47 -5.33 -0.33
N SER A 200 14.69 -4.01 -0.48
CA SER A 200 14.73 -3.07 0.64
C SER A 200 13.52 -2.14 0.71
N GLY A 201 12.57 -2.25 -0.22
CA GLY A 201 11.31 -1.53 -0.17
C GLY A 201 10.32 -2.13 0.85
N SER A 202 9.04 -1.85 0.63
CA SER A 202 7.94 -2.33 1.48
C SER A 202 7.17 -3.45 0.78
N ALA A 203 6.79 -4.51 1.51
CA ALA A 203 6.13 -5.68 0.92
C ALA A 203 4.89 -6.13 1.71
N LEU A 204 3.75 -6.22 1.05
CA LEU A 204 2.56 -6.90 1.56
C LEU A 204 2.37 -8.21 0.79
N VAL A 205 2.21 -9.33 1.51
CA VAL A 205 1.89 -10.63 0.92
C VAL A 205 0.56 -11.12 1.48
N ILE A 206 -0.37 -11.41 0.58
CA ILE A 206 -1.73 -11.85 0.88
C ILE A 206 -1.90 -13.29 0.38
N ALA A 207 -2.62 -14.09 1.16
CA ALA A 207 -2.96 -15.47 0.81
C ALA A 207 -4.40 -15.80 1.23
N GLY A 208 -5.04 -16.73 0.52
CA GLY A 208 -6.24 -17.45 0.97
C GLY A 208 -5.90 -18.78 1.65
N ASP A 209 -6.50 -19.09 2.81
CA ASP A 209 -6.21 -20.35 3.51
C ASP A 209 -6.78 -21.61 2.83
N GLN A 210 -7.68 -21.42 1.87
CA GLN A 210 -8.29 -22.45 1.02
C GLN A 210 -7.84 -22.33 -0.44
N ASP A 211 -6.74 -21.62 -0.72
CA ASP A 211 -6.11 -21.60 -2.04
C ASP A 211 -5.61 -23.01 -2.43
N LEU A 212 -6.25 -23.59 -3.46
CA LEU A 212 -5.94 -24.90 -4.04
C LEU A 212 -4.88 -24.84 -5.16
N THR A 213 -4.53 -23.65 -5.62
CA THR A 213 -3.53 -23.41 -6.67
C THR A 213 -2.17 -23.17 -6.03
N ASN A 214 -2.08 -22.16 -5.16
CA ASN A 214 -0.87 -21.74 -4.47
C ASN A 214 -1.05 -21.93 -2.97
N ASN A 215 -0.84 -23.17 -2.49
CA ASN A 215 -0.99 -23.50 -1.07
C ASN A 215 -0.31 -22.44 -0.17
N TRP A 216 -1.11 -21.80 0.70
CA TRP A 216 -0.68 -20.60 1.42
C TRP A 216 0.59 -20.83 2.25
N SER A 217 0.76 -22.02 2.87
CA SER A 217 1.87 -22.30 3.78
C SER A 217 3.13 -22.76 3.04
N ALA A 218 2.97 -23.53 1.96
CA ALA A 218 4.09 -24.11 1.22
C ALA A 218 4.60 -23.23 0.07
N ILE A 219 3.75 -22.36 -0.48
CA ILE A 219 4.04 -21.56 -1.67
C ILE A 219 4.05 -20.06 -1.34
N VAL A 220 2.97 -19.54 -0.73
CA VAL A 220 2.78 -18.09 -0.56
C VAL A 220 3.57 -17.52 0.63
N ARG A 221 3.43 -18.10 1.83
CA ARG A 221 4.13 -17.72 3.06
C ARG A 221 5.66 -17.58 2.88
N PRO A 222 6.35 -18.47 2.14
CA PRO A 222 7.76 -18.30 1.83
C PRO A 222 8.14 -16.95 1.19
N TRP A 223 7.26 -16.29 0.45
CA TRP A 223 7.56 -14.96 -0.12
C TRP A 223 7.71 -13.89 0.94
N TYR A 224 6.81 -13.87 1.94
CA TYR A 224 6.90 -12.96 3.07
C TYR A 224 8.14 -13.24 3.94
N GLU A 225 8.48 -14.52 4.13
CA GLU A 225 9.68 -14.92 4.87
C GLU A 225 10.95 -14.52 4.14
N GLN A 226 10.96 -14.68 2.81
CA GLN A 226 12.07 -14.33 1.93
C GLN A 226 12.33 -12.83 1.86
N ALA A 227 11.34 -11.97 2.08
CA ALA A 227 11.45 -10.52 2.15
C ALA A 227 12.19 -10.03 3.42
N SER A 228 13.31 -10.66 3.78
CA SER A 228 14.00 -10.45 5.06
C SER A 228 14.63 -9.06 5.16
N SER A 229 15.06 -8.49 4.02
CA SER A 229 15.63 -7.15 3.92
C SER A 229 14.62 -6.02 3.71
N ALA A 230 13.33 -6.32 3.57
CA ALA A 230 12.31 -5.29 3.39
C ALA A 230 12.33 -4.30 4.57
N ASN A 231 12.16 -3.01 4.29
CA ASN A 231 12.07 -2.00 5.34
C ASN A 231 10.82 -2.20 6.18
N ARG A 232 9.70 -2.47 5.52
CA ARG A 232 8.41 -2.82 6.13
C ARG A 232 7.83 -4.01 5.39
N LYS A 233 7.26 -4.96 6.13
CA LYS A 233 6.53 -6.06 5.54
C LYS A 233 5.32 -6.46 6.35
N VAL A 234 4.27 -6.87 5.64
CA VAL A 234 3.02 -7.34 6.20
C VAL A 234 2.65 -8.67 5.55
N TRP A 235 2.20 -9.60 6.36
CA TRP A 235 1.57 -10.85 5.95
C TRP A 235 0.09 -10.77 6.31
N ALA A 236 -0.78 -11.15 5.38
CA ALA A 236 -2.21 -11.33 5.62
C ALA A 236 -2.68 -12.69 5.08
N LEU A 237 -3.43 -13.43 5.88
CA LEU A 237 -4.07 -14.69 5.50
C LEU A 237 -5.59 -14.55 5.63
N ILE A 238 -6.29 -14.57 4.50
CA ILE A 238 -7.75 -14.52 4.40
C ILE A 238 -8.31 -15.90 4.73
N GLN A 239 -9.03 -16.01 5.84
CA GLN A 239 -9.66 -17.24 6.29
C GLN A 239 -10.92 -17.54 5.48
N GLY A 240 -10.95 -18.73 4.89
CA GLY A 240 -11.94 -19.12 3.91
C GLY A 240 -11.71 -18.57 2.51
N GLY A 241 -10.64 -17.79 2.30
CA GLY A 241 -10.28 -17.25 0.99
C GLY A 241 -9.65 -18.29 0.07
N ASP A 242 -9.92 -18.20 -1.23
CA ASP A 242 -9.35 -19.04 -2.28
C ASP A 242 -8.35 -18.27 -3.16
N HIS A 243 -7.97 -18.87 -4.28
CA HIS A 243 -6.99 -18.29 -5.21
C HIS A 243 -7.52 -17.06 -5.95
N PHE A 244 -8.80 -17.05 -6.33
CA PHE A 244 -9.37 -16.07 -7.24
C PHE A 244 -10.12 -14.95 -6.51
N GLY A 245 -9.99 -14.85 -5.18
CA GLY A 245 -10.68 -13.84 -4.38
C GLY A 245 -10.37 -12.38 -4.77
N SER A 246 -9.28 -12.14 -5.50
CA SER A 246 -8.87 -10.82 -5.99
C SER A 246 -9.33 -10.47 -7.42
N THR A 247 -9.86 -11.44 -8.16
CA THR A 247 -10.31 -11.24 -9.55
C THR A 247 -11.71 -10.61 -9.60
N ASP A 248 -12.12 -10.23 -10.80
CA ASP A 248 -13.47 -9.75 -11.08
C ASP A 248 -14.52 -10.87 -10.89
N PRO A 249 -15.80 -10.52 -10.64
CA PRO A 249 -16.80 -11.47 -10.14
C PRO A 249 -17.08 -12.65 -11.08
N ASP A 250 -16.97 -12.45 -12.39
CA ASP A 250 -17.23 -13.48 -13.40
C ASP A 250 -16.11 -14.53 -13.46
N VAL A 251 -14.86 -14.12 -13.25
CA VAL A 251 -13.70 -15.03 -13.13
C VAL A 251 -13.81 -15.84 -11.85
N HIS A 252 -14.08 -15.18 -10.71
CA HIS A 252 -14.27 -15.88 -9.45
C HIS A 252 -15.48 -16.84 -9.50
N LEU A 253 -16.56 -16.48 -10.19
CA LEU A 253 -17.72 -17.38 -10.34
C LEU A 253 -17.35 -18.70 -11.04
N LEU A 254 -16.36 -18.68 -11.95
CA LEU A 254 -15.92 -19.85 -12.70
C LEU A 254 -14.89 -20.69 -11.93
N TRP A 255 -13.98 -20.04 -11.19
CA TRP A 255 -12.78 -20.68 -10.64
C TRP A 255 -12.61 -20.55 -9.12
N GLY A 256 -13.44 -19.76 -8.44
CA GLY A 256 -13.45 -19.58 -6.99
C GLY A 256 -14.16 -20.72 -6.27
N PHE A 257 -13.61 -21.15 -5.13
CA PHE A 257 -14.07 -22.32 -4.38
C PHE A 257 -14.00 -22.16 -2.85
N GLY A 258 -13.63 -20.98 -2.36
CA GLY A 258 -13.47 -20.66 -0.96
C GLY A 258 -14.79 -20.66 -0.20
N SER A 259 -14.72 -20.99 1.09
CA SER A 259 -15.88 -20.93 1.99
C SER A 259 -16.30 -19.50 2.36
N LEU A 260 -15.41 -18.52 2.21
CA LEU A 260 -15.73 -17.10 2.35
C LEU A 260 -16.35 -16.59 1.05
N SER A 261 -17.39 -15.77 1.13
CA SER A 261 -18.04 -15.27 -0.09
C SER A 261 -17.11 -14.36 -0.89
N TYR A 262 -17.33 -14.31 -2.21
CA TYR A 262 -16.59 -13.45 -3.13
C TYR A 262 -16.49 -12.01 -2.62
N GLU A 263 -17.61 -11.45 -2.14
CA GLU A 263 -17.70 -10.05 -1.73
C GLU A 263 -16.74 -9.76 -0.56
N PHE A 264 -16.62 -10.67 0.41
CA PHE A 264 -15.69 -10.51 1.53
C PHE A 264 -14.23 -10.74 1.12
N GLN A 265 -13.98 -11.72 0.24
CA GLN A 265 -12.62 -11.97 -0.28
C GLN A 265 -12.12 -10.75 -1.07
N HIS A 266 -12.93 -10.25 -2.01
CA HIS A 266 -12.56 -9.12 -2.86
C HIS A 266 -12.45 -7.81 -2.07
N LEU A 267 -13.34 -7.59 -1.10
CA LEU A 267 -13.24 -6.45 -0.19
C LEU A 267 -11.96 -6.48 0.65
N ALA A 268 -11.54 -7.66 1.13
CA ALA A 268 -10.29 -7.80 1.87
C ALA A 268 -9.07 -7.42 1.00
N HIS A 269 -9.01 -7.89 -0.25
CA HIS A 269 -7.95 -7.50 -1.19
C HIS A 269 -7.90 -6.00 -1.43
N ARG A 270 -9.06 -5.38 -1.70
CA ARG A 270 -9.20 -3.92 -1.88
C ARG A 270 -8.70 -3.15 -0.67
N ARG A 271 -9.18 -3.50 0.54
CA ARG A 271 -8.77 -2.84 1.78
C ARG A 271 -7.27 -3.00 2.03
N LEU A 272 -6.73 -4.20 1.91
CA LEU A 272 -5.32 -4.47 2.19
C LEU A 272 -4.37 -3.77 1.20
N LEU A 273 -4.67 -3.82 -0.10
CA LEU A 273 -3.91 -3.13 -1.14
C LEU A 273 -3.94 -1.61 -0.94
N THR A 274 -5.13 -1.03 -0.85
CA THR A 274 -5.31 0.41 -0.79
C THR A 274 -4.74 0.99 0.50
N SER A 275 -5.04 0.36 1.65
CA SER A 275 -4.52 0.84 2.94
C SER A 275 -2.99 0.84 3.01
N PHE A 276 -2.37 -0.23 2.51
CA PHE A 276 -0.92 -0.36 2.45
C PHE A 276 -0.29 0.70 1.55
N LEU A 277 -0.78 0.89 0.32
CA LEU A 277 -0.20 1.88 -0.61
C LEU A 277 -0.47 3.32 -0.19
N LEU A 278 -1.62 3.63 0.43
CA LEU A 278 -1.85 4.94 1.04
C LEU A 278 -0.81 5.25 2.14
N ALA A 279 -0.50 4.26 2.98
CA ALA A 279 0.47 4.43 4.04
C ALA A 279 1.90 4.56 3.51
N GLU A 280 2.34 3.63 2.66
CA GLU A 280 3.71 3.57 2.16
C GLU A 280 4.05 4.69 1.17
N ILE A 281 3.11 5.05 0.29
CA ILE A 281 3.39 5.95 -0.85
C ILE A 281 2.90 7.38 -0.61
N LYS A 282 1.77 7.54 0.09
CA LYS A 282 1.23 8.88 0.40
C LYS A 282 1.53 9.33 1.83
N GLY A 283 2.27 8.53 2.60
CA GLY A 283 2.60 8.82 4.00
C GLY A 283 1.39 8.84 4.93
N GLN A 284 0.25 8.28 4.50
CA GLN A 284 -0.98 8.25 5.28
C GLN A 284 -0.96 7.06 6.24
N GLU A 285 -0.03 7.05 7.20
CA GLU A 285 0.19 5.90 8.08
C GLU A 285 -1.03 5.52 8.94
N ASN A 286 -2.00 6.43 9.11
CA ASN A 286 -3.28 6.10 9.73
C ASN A 286 -4.04 4.99 8.98
N SER A 287 -3.80 4.83 7.68
CA SER A 287 -4.40 3.76 6.87
C SER A 287 -3.95 2.37 7.31
N PHE A 288 -2.81 2.20 8.00
CA PHE A 288 -2.41 0.89 8.53
C PHE A 288 -3.43 0.28 9.49
N ARG A 289 -4.21 1.10 10.21
CA ARG A 289 -5.31 0.64 11.04
C ARG A 289 -6.30 -0.23 10.27
N GLU A 290 -6.50 0.05 8.99
CA GLU A 290 -7.51 -0.64 8.17
C GLU A 290 -7.16 -2.12 7.96
N ILE A 291 -5.90 -2.50 8.11
CA ILE A 291 -5.47 -3.91 8.15
C ILE A 291 -6.07 -4.61 9.37
N GLU A 292 -6.01 -3.99 10.56
CA GLU A 292 -6.57 -4.57 11.79
C GLU A 292 -8.09 -4.71 11.73
N THR A 293 -8.78 -3.79 11.04
CA THR A 293 -10.24 -3.81 10.91
C THR A 293 -10.74 -4.56 9.68
N THR A 294 -9.85 -5.14 8.87
CA THR A 294 -10.25 -6.01 7.78
C THR A 294 -10.75 -7.34 8.36
N GLU A 295 -11.98 -7.71 8.01
CA GLU A 295 -12.62 -8.92 8.53
C GLU A 295 -12.03 -10.17 7.87
N HIS A 296 -12.15 -11.31 8.56
CA HIS A 296 -11.73 -12.63 8.05
C HIS A 296 -10.25 -12.77 7.72
N ILE A 297 -9.37 -11.98 8.35
CA ILE A 297 -7.93 -12.15 8.18
C ILE A 297 -7.22 -12.45 9.49
N SER A 298 -6.07 -13.10 9.38
CA SER A 298 -5.01 -13.03 10.37
C SER A 298 -3.82 -12.34 9.73
N PHE A 299 -3.05 -11.61 10.52
CA PHE A 299 -1.94 -10.85 9.99
C PHE A 299 -0.77 -10.81 10.97
N GLU A 300 0.40 -10.52 10.42
CA GLU A 300 1.60 -10.15 11.17
C GLU A 300 2.38 -9.13 10.35
N ALA A 301 3.19 -8.32 11.03
CA ALA A 301 3.99 -7.30 10.40
C ALA A 301 5.38 -7.21 11.03
N SER A 302 6.31 -6.66 10.26
CA SER A 302 7.66 -6.38 10.73
C SER A 302 8.17 -5.14 10.02
N ALA A 303 8.75 -4.22 10.78
CA ALA A 303 9.38 -3.01 10.26
C ALA A 303 10.74 -2.76 10.90
N LYS A 304 11.69 -2.24 10.12
CA LYS A 304 12.99 -1.76 10.59
C LYS A 304 12.87 -0.40 11.28
N ASP A 305 11.89 0.39 10.86
CA ASP A 305 11.50 1.65 11.48
C ASP A 305 10.26 1.47 12.40
N THR A 306 9.62 2.59 12.74
CA THR A 306 8.46 2.63 13.65
C THR A 306 7.29 3.35 12.97
N PRO A 307 6.55 2.69 12.05
CA PRO A 307 5.26 3.16 11.55
C PRO A 307 4.32 3.50 12.70
N PHE A 308 3.55 4.57 12.60
CA PHE A 308 2.69 5.01 13.69
C PHE A 308 1.42 5.69 13.22
N TRP A 309 0.29 5.21 13.73
CA TRP A 309 -1.00 5.87 13.55
C TRP A 309 -1.54 6.44 14.85
N SER A 310 -2.18 7.60 14.74
CA SER A 310 -2.95 8.20 15.81
C SER A 310 -4.17 8.91 15.22
N LEU A 311 -5.35 8.56 15.72
CA LEU A 311 -6.62 9.13 15.28
C LEU A 311 -7.65 9.07 16.40
N VAL A 312 -8.60 10.01 16.39
CA VAL A 312 -9.81 9.88 17.20
C VAL A 312 -10.58 8.65 16.68
N ASP A 313 -11.09 7.82 17.60
CA ASP A 313 -11.84 6.62 17.23
C ASP A 313 -13.09 7.03 16.42
N PRO A 314 -13.21 6.59 15.14
CA PRO A 314 -14.36 6.94 14.30
C PRO A 314 -15.71 6.48 14.85
N THR A 315 -15.70 5.48 15.74
CA THR A 315 -16.89 4.90 16.38
C THR A 315 -17.14 5.44 17.79
N ASN A 316 -16.16 6.16 18.37
CA ASN A 316 -16.23 6.71 19.71
C ASN A 316 -15.35 7.97 19.84
N SER A 317 -15.93 9.15 19.63
CA SER A 317 -15.20 10.42 19.71
C SER A 317 -14.57 10.72 21.08
N GLY A 318 -14.92 9.96 22.13
CA GLY A 318 -14.29 10.02 23.45
C GLY A 318 -13.03 9.17 23.61
N ALA A 319 -12.53 8.56 22.54
CA ALA A 319 -11.32 7.74 22.56
C ALA A 319 -10.35 8.12 21.43
N VAL A 320 -9.06 7.90 21.68
CA VAL A 320 -8.00 7.92 20.68
C VAL A 320 -7.51 6.51 20.43
N LEU A 321 -7.37 6.16 19.16
CA LEU A 321 -6.71 4.96 18.70
C LEU A 321 -5.25 5.30 18.39
N LEU A 322 -4.34 4.58 19.03
CA LEU A 322 -2.91 4.66 18.78
C LEU A 322 -2.41 3.29 18.40
N GLY A 323 -1.45 3.21 17.50
CA GLY A 323 -0.78 1.95 17.27
C GLY A 323 0.45 2.05 16.40
N SER A 324 1.21 0.97 16.41
CA SER A 324 2.47 0.84 15.70
C SER A 324 2.75 -0.63 15.44
N PHE A 325 3.63 -0.90 14.48
CA PHE A 325 4.25 -2.20 14.33
C PHE A 325 5.75 -2.07 14.13
N SER A 326 6.48 -3.12 14.47
CA SER A 326 7.92 -3.23 14.26
C SER A 326 8.30 -4.71 14.35
N MET A 327 9.58 -5.04 14.24
CA MET A 327 10.00 -6.43 14.36
C MET A 327 9.50 -7.08 15.68
N PRO A 328 8.97 -8.32 15.66
CA PRO A 328 8.47 -9.02 16.85
C PRO A 328 9.43 -8.97 18.06
N SER A 329 8.95 -8.86 19.29
CA SER A 329 9.79 -8.67 20.49
C SER A 329 10.59 -7.35 20.60
N SER A 330 10.51 -6.43 19.62
CA SER A 330 10.97 -5.05 19.83
C SER A 330 10.21 -4.41 20.99
N ARG A 331 10.90 -3.62 21.82
CA ARG A 331 10.26 -2.85 22.88
C ARG A 331 9.65 -1.59 22.27
N LEU A 332 8.32 -1.55 22.20
CA LEU A 332 7.53 -0.44 21.74
C LEU A 332 7.18 0.47 22.91
N ARG A 333 7.45 1.76 22.74
CA ARG A 333 7.01 2.83 23.63
C ARG A 333 6.15 3.79 22.83
N ILE A 334 4.98 4.15 23.35
CA ILE A 334 4.12 5.20 22.78
C ILE A 334 3.95 6.26 23.84
N ALA A 335 4.18 7.51 23.47
CA ALA A 335 4.06 8.66 24.35
C ALA A 335 3.13 9.71 23.76
N GLY A 336 2.48 10.48 24.63
CA GLY A 336 1.72 11.67 24.28
C GLY A 336 2.26 12.89 25.01
N SER A 337 2.10 14.08 24.41
CA SER A 337 2.45 15.36 25.04
C SER A 337 1.47 16.46 24.60
N SER A 338 1.36 17.50 25.43
CA SER A 338 0.58 18.72 25.14
C SER A 338 1.40 19.80 24.44
N SER A 339 2.64 19.50 24.06
CA SER A 339 3.53 20.38 23.30
C SER A 339 4.60 19.56 22.57
N THR A 340 5.11 20.11 21.47
CA THR A 340 6.28 19.57 20.78
C THR A 340 7.57 20.02 21.45
N GLY A 341 8.60 19.19 21.38
CA GLY A 341 9.94 19.47 21.85
C GLY A 341 10.96 19.19 20.76
N SER A 342 12.24 19.25 21.11
CA SER A 342 13.27 18.65 20.28
C SER A 342 14.45 18.16 21.08
N LEU A 343 14.67 16.85 21.06
CA LEU A 343 15.78 16.19 21.72
C LEU A 343 16.41 15.14 20.81
N SER A 344 17.69 15.32 20.50
CA SER A 344 18.48 14.31 19.80
C SER A 344 18.79 13.13 20.73
N THR A 345 18.55 11.93 20.24
CA THR A 345 18.87 10.67 20.93
C THR A 345 19.64 9.73 20.00
N ILE A 346 20.01 8.56 20.51
CA ILE A 346 20.58 7.49 19.67
C ILE A 346 19.58 6.87 18.69
N TYR A 347 18.28 7.08 18.90
CA TYR A 347 17.18 6.56 18.07
C TYR A 347 16.62 7.62 17.11
N GLY A 348 17.33 8.74 16.91
CA GLY A 348 16.84 9.91 16.22
C GLY A 348 16.21 10.94 17.17
N GLU A 349 15.30 11.73 16.64
CA GLU A 349 14.76 12.92 17.30
C GLU A 349 13.47 12.60 18.08
N LEU A 350 13.45 12.92 19.37
CA LEU A 350 12.25 12.95 20.20
C LEU A 350 11.62 14.34 20.07
N GLY A 351 10.55 14.42 19.30
CA GLY A 351 9.87 15.67 18.96
C GLY A 351 8.77 16.06 19.95
N LEU A 352 8.67 15.37 21.08
CA LEU A 352 7.71 15.67 22.15
C LEU A 352 8.39 16.46 23.28
N ASP A 353 7.67 17.41 23.88
CA ASP A 353 8.16 18.14 25.05
C ASP A 353 8.26 17.21 26.26
N LEU A 354 9.48 16.97 26.72
CA LEU A 354 9.78 16.10 27.86
C LEU A 354 9.10 16.54 29.16
N SER A 355 8.82 17.83 29.34
CA SER A 355 8.22 18.35 30.57
C SER A 355 6.71 18.05 30.66
N ALA A 356 6.07 17.81 29.52
CA ALA A 356 4.64 17.51 29.39
C ALA A 356 4.36 16.09 28.85
N LEU A 357 5.41 15.31 28.61
CA LEU A 357 5.32 13.96 28.06
C LEU A 357 4.78 12.98 29.09
N SER A 358 3.87 12.11 28.65
CA SER A 358 3.42 10.92 29.38
C SER A 358 3.61 9.66 28.54
N ILE A 359 4.18 8.61 29.14
CA ILE A 359 4.27 7.29 28.51
C ILE A 359 2.91 6.60 28.63
N LEU A 360 2.32 6.29 27.48
CA LEU A 360 0.99 5.67 27.36
C LEU A 360 1.10 4.15 27.19
N HIS A 361 2.22 3.68 26.64
CA HIS A 361 2.52 2.28 26.47
C HIS A 361 4.02 2.02 26.52
N ASP A 362 4.41 0.90 27.13
CA ASP A 362 5.79 0.40 27.18
C ASP A 362 5.78 -1.12 27.36
N ALA A 363 5.87 -1.85 26.26
CA ALA A 363 5.94 -3.31 26.29
C ALA A 363 6.73 -3.86 25.10
N LYS A 364 7.05 -5.15 25.15
CA LYS A 364 7.54 -5.87 23.97
C LYS A 364 6.37 -6.23 23.07
N LEU A 365 6.56 -6.05 21.77
CA LEU A 365 5.64 -6.56 20.75
C LEU A 365 5.60 -8.09 20.79
N ASP A 366 4.43 -8.65 20.53
CA ASP A 366 4.25 -10.10 20.45
C ASP A 366 4.73 -10.65 19.08
N ALA A 367 4.33 -11.88 18.75
CA ALA A 367 4.72 -12.54 17.50
C ALA A 367 4.14 -11.86 16.25
N SER A 368 3.03 -11.13 16.35
CA SER A 368 2.45 -10.37 15.23
C SER A 368 3.28 -9.14 14.87
N GLY A 369 4.16 -8.68 15.78
CA GLY A 369 4.88 -7.43 15.60
C GLY A 369 4.01 -6.18 15.66
N TRP A 370 2.72 -6.30 15.99
CA TRP A 370 1.73 -5.23 15.93
C TRP A 370 1.20 -4.88 17.32
N LYS A 371 0.87 -3.59 17.54
CA LYS A 371 0.15 -3.18 18.74
C LYS A 371 -0.77 -1.99 18.49
N SER A 372 -2.03 -2.17 18.87
CA SER A 372 -3.04 -1.12 18.95
C SER A 372 -3.49 -0.89 20.38
N LEU A 373 -3.92 0.35 20.65
CA LEU A 373 -4.40 0.86 21.92
C LEU A 373 -5.64 1.73 21.65
N SER A 374 -6.67 1.55 22.46
CA SER A 374 -7.77 2.51 22.57
C SER A 374 -7.69 3.15 23.95
N LEU A 375 -7.47 4.47 23.98
CA LEU A 375 -7.30 5.23 25.21
C LEU A 375 -8.43 6.27 25.31
N PRO A 376 -9.03 6.45 26.50
CA PRO A 376 -10.02 7.50 26.69
C PRO A 376 -9.36 8.87 26.54
N LEU A 377 -10.05 9.79 25.87
CA LEU A 377 -9.70 11.20 25.82
C LEU A 377 -10.30 11.93 27.01
N ASP A 378 -9.51 12.79 27.67
CA ASP A 378 -10.01 13.64 28.75
C ASP A 378 -10.89 14.76 28.15
N PRO A 379 -12.16 14.89 28.55
CA PRO A 379 -13.02 15.98 28.09
C PRO A 379 -12.43 17.38 28.35
N ALA A 380 -11.56 17.53 29.35
CA ALA A 380 -10.86 18.79 29.63
C ALA A 380 -9.87 19.20 28.52
N TRP A 381 -9.55 18.29 27.59
CA TRP A 381 -8.68 18.55 26.44
C TRP A 381 -9.45 18.99 25.19
N SER A 382 -10.78 19.08 25.21
CA SER A 382 -11.56 19.50 24.03
C SER A 382 -11.03 20.81 23.41
N GLY A 383 -10.86 20.80 22.10
CA GLY A 383 -10.27 21.88 21.31
C GLY A 383 -8.75 22.01 21.41
N ARG A 384 -8.06 21.15 22.17
CA ARG A 384 -6.59 21.12 22.24
C ARG A 384 -6.01 20.13 21.25
N THR A 385 -4.81 20.43 20.78
CA THR A 385 -3.97 19.49 20.05
C THR A 385 -3.15 18.66 21.03
N ILE A 386 -3.10 17.35 20.82
CA ILE A 386 -2.22 16.43 21.55
C ILE A 386 -1.29 15.78 20.53
N TRP A 387 0.00 15.74 20.84
CA TRP A 387 1.04 15.17 19.99
C TRP A 387 1.44 13.80 20.51
N PHE A 388 1.66 12.86 19.60
CA PHE A 388 2.07 11.50 19.92
C PHE A 388 3.29 11.11 19.11
N GLN A 389 4.10 10.22 19.69
CA GLN A 389 5.25 9.63 19.02
C GLN A 389 5.48 8.22 19.56
N ALA A 390 5.88 7.31 18.67
CA ALA A 390 6.25 5.95 19.02
C ALA A 390 7.77 5.73 18.87
N LEU A 391 8.28 4.76 19.61
CA LEU A 391 9.66 4.28 19.50
C LEU A 391 9.65 2.76 19.63
N ALA A 392 9.98 2.06 18.55
CA ALA A 392 10.34 0.65 18.59
C ALA A 392 11.87 0.49 18.68
N SER A 393 12.33 -0.38 19.57
CA SER A 393 13.76 -0.53 19.84
C SER A 393 14.16 -1.95 20.28
N ARG A 394 15.39 -2.33 19.94
CA ARG A 394 16.07 -3.58 20.34
C ARG A 394 17.47 -3.24 20.83
N GLY A 395 17.59 -2.95 22.13
CA GLY A 395 18.85 -2.45 22.69
C GLY A 395 19.19 -1.08 22.09
N PRO A 396 20.39 -0.88 21.52
CA PRO A 396 20.80 0.41 20.95
C PRO A 396 20.21 0.68 19.55
N SER A 397 19.58 -0.31 18.90
CA SER A 397 18.96 -0.14 17.59
C SER A 397 17.48 0.21 17.70
N GLY A 398 16.99 1.11 16.86
CA GLY A 398 15.59 1.53 16.80
C GLY A 398 15.46 2.93 16.21
N SER A 399 14.23 3.37 15.97
CA SER A 399 13.94 4.72 15.50
C SER A 399 12.65 5.25 16.11
N PHE A 400 12.57 6.55 16.29
CA PHE A 400 11.30 7.20 16.54
C PHE A 400 10.43 7.22 15.27
N SER A 401 9.12 7.14 15.45
CA SER A 401 8.15 7.51 14.42
C SER A 401 8.21 9.02 14.15
N LEU A 402 7.55 9.46 13.08
CA LEU A 402 7.19 10.87 12.96
C LEU A 402 6.28 11.28 14.13
N VAL A 403 6.33 12.55 14.50
CA VAL A 403 5.38 13.13 15.46
C VAL A 403 4.03 13.26 14.75
N ASN A 404 3.02 12.61 15.31
CA ASN A 404 1.63 12.74 14.85
C ASN A 404 0.84 13.59 15.86
N SER A 405 -0.27 14.17 15.44
CA SER A 405 -1.10 14.99 16.32
C SER A 405 -2.57 14.81 16.03
N ILE A 406 -3.40 14.87 17.07
CA ILE A 406 -4.85 14.92 16.93
C ILE A 406 -5.36 16.21 17.56
N VAL A 407 -6.46 16.74 17.02
CA VAL A 407 -7.27 17.75 17.70
C VAL A 407 -8.38 17.01 18.43
N VAL A 408 -8.47 17.20 19.75
CA VAL A 408 -9.53 16.59 20.55
C VAL A 408 -10.86 17.30 20.23
N PRO A 409 -11.91 16.56 19.84
CA PRO A 409 -13.16 17.13 19.34
C PRO A 409 -13.95 17.92 20.39
#